data_AF-A0A562R1N7-F1
#
_entry.id   AF-A0A562R1N7-F1
#
_cell.length_a   1.000
_cell.length_b   1.000
_cell.length_c   1.000
_cell.angle_alpha   90.00
_cell.angle_beta   90.00
_cell.angle_gamma   90.00
#
_symmetry.space_group_name_H-M   'P 1'
#
loop_
_entity.id
_entity.type
_entity.pdbx_description
1 polymer ?
#
loop_
_entity_poly.entity_id
_entity_poly.type
_entity_poly.pdbx_seq_one_letter_code
_entity_poly.pdbx_strand_id
1 'polypeptide(L)'
;MPTVRDGTTPHGSDLPAGGKDKLQSELHGELKSDLPLSEPEASGSLRDVIIDTRTFGIRLADTEEGRNSASLLINKMYAWRGYASAHRIEAHPNRITLAASEKGNTIGTVTLGIDSPAGILADEIFRDQVDGLRLSGARVCEITKLAFDHTVRSKGALAALFHTVFIYSYHIHRCTHALIEVNPRHRRFYEHMMGFRRLGDVRENPRVQAPAYLLAIELAEMAERIRELGGTAERPGSQAQRSLYPYFFSQREEDGIVHRLLAMS
;
A
#
# COMPACT_ATOMS: atom_id res chain seq x y z
N MET A 1 -4.20 -72.97 3.26
CA MET A 1 -5.15 -73.84 2.55
C MET A 1 -6.56 -73.30 2.77
N PRO A 2 -7.53 -73.52 1.86
CA PRO A 2 -7.41 -74.17 0.54
C PRO A 2 -7.41 -73.12 -0.62
N THR A 3 -6.62 -73.36 -1.67
CA THR A 3 -7.02 -73.63 -3.09
C THR A 3 -7.49 -72.40 -3.90
N VAL A 4 -6.89 -71.91 -5.00
CA VAL A 4 -5.99 -72.41 -6.08
C VAL A 4 -6.73 -72.82 -7.38
N ARG A 5 -6.47 -72.04 -8.46
CA ARG A 5 -6.57 -72.38 -9.91
C ARG A 5 -7.98 -72.60 -10.52
N ASP A 6 -8.16 -72.64 -11.85
CA ASP A 6 -7.26 -72.49 -13.03
C ASP A 6 -7.67 -71.25 -13.90
N GLY A 7 -6.91 -70.75 -14.89
CA GLY A 7 -6.77 -71.23 -16.29
C GLY A 7 -7.67 -70.40 -17.24
N THR A 8 -7.35 -70.09 -18.51
CA THR A 8 -6.27 -70.57 -19.40
C THR A 8 -6.02 -69.52 -20.52
N THR A 9 -4.83 -69.52 -21.15
CA THR A 9 -4.49 -68.87 -22.44
C THR A 9 -4.45 -69.95 -23.57
N PRO A 10 -4.05 -69.72 -24.86
CA PRO A 10 -3.55 -68.53 -25.58
C PRO A 10 -4.12 -68.32 -27.03
N HIS A 11 -3.56 -67.34 -27.77
CA HIS A 11 -3.54 -67.15 -29.26
C HIS A 11 -4.90 -67.13 -30.04
N GLY A 12 -5.11 -66.41 -31.16
CA GLY A 12 -4.22 -65.91 -32.23
C GLY A 12 -4.57 -66.64 -33.55
N SER A 13 -4.59 -66.07 -34.76
CA SER A 13 -4.14 -64.78 -35.31
C SER A 13 -5.34 -63.83 -35.66
N ASP A 14 -5.51 -63.02 -36.73
CA ASP A 14 -4.78 -62.74 -37.99
C ASP A 14 -5.15 -61.35 -38.63
N LEU A 15 -4.81 -61.14 -39.91
CA LEU A 15 -4.85 -59.92 -40.76
C LEU A 15 -5.76 -60.15 -42.02
N PRO A 16 -5.97 -59.19 -42.98
CA PRO A 16 -5.26 -57.93 -43.23
C PRO A 16 -6.09 -56.67 -43.70
N ALA A 17 -5.34 -55.58 -43.95
CA ALA A 17 -5.52 -54.56 -45.01
C ALA A 17 -6.56 -53.41 -44.93
N GLY A 18 -6.04 -52.17 -44.88
CA GLY A 18 -6.40 -51.11 -45.85
C GLY A 18 -7.13 -49.84 -45.36
N GLY A 19 -6.66 -48.66 -45.81
CA GLY A 19 -7.35 -47.34 -45.71
C GLY A 19 -6.94 -46.49 -44.49
N LYS A 20 -5.97 -45.59 -44.58
CA LYS A 20 -5.96 -44.24 -45.21
C LYS A 20 -6.75 -43.14 -44.47
N ASP A 21 -5.97 -42.20 -43.91
CA ASP A 21 -6.14 -40.74 -43.95
C ASP A 21 -7.54 -40.13 -44.01
N LYS A 22 -7.97 -39.49 -42.91
CA LYS A 22 -8.80 -38.27 -43.01
C LYS A 22 -8.62 -37.30 -41.85
N LEU A 23 -7.53 -36.53 -41.88
CA LEU A 23 -7.29 -35.39 -40.99
C LEU A 23 -7.21 -34.09 -41.81
N GLN A 24 -8.33 -33.69 -42.44
CA GLN A 24 -8.46 -32.41 -43.15
C GLN A 24 -9.88 -31.84 -43.04
N SER A 25 -10.00 -30.74 -42.30
CA SER A 25 -10.93 -29.62 -42.51
C SER A 25 -10.54 -28.48 -41.55
N GLU A 26 -10.65 -27.21 -41.88
CA GLU A 26 -10.67 -26.54 -43.20
C GLU A 26 -10.19 -25.10 -42.98
N LEU A 27 -9.53 -24.48 -43.96
CA LEU A 27 -8.89 -23.17 -43.78
C LEU A 27 -9.16 -22.25 -44.97
N HIS A 28 -9.98 -21.21 -44.79
CA HIS A 28 -9.95 -19.92 -45.50
C HIS A 28 -10.95 -18.93 -44.86
N GLY A 29 -10.62 -17.64 -44.80
CA GLY A 29 -11.55 -16.61 -44.29
C GLY A 29 -10.92 -15.36 -43.69
N GLU A 30 -10.03 -14.67 -44.40
CA GLU A 30 -9.70 -13.28 -44.04
C GLU A 30 -10.82 -12.33 -44.50
N LEU A 31 -11.23 -11.37 -43.67
CA LEU A 31 -11.49 -10.00 -44.14
C LEU A 31 -11.50 -8.94 -43.01
N LYS A 32 -10.57 -8.00 -43.11
CA LYS A 32 -10.61 -6.56 -42.80
C LYS A 32 -11.59 -5.98 -41.74
N SER A 33 -10.96 -5.37 -40.72
CA SER A 33 -11.18 -3.99 -40.22
C SER A 33 -12.54 -3.29 -40.42
N ASP A 34 -13.14 -2.84 -39.32
CA ASP A 34 -13.21 -1.40 -38.95
C ASP A 34 -14.03 -1.20 -37.65
N LEU A 35 -13.47 -0.48 -36.66
CA LEU A 35 -14.13 0.25 -35.55
C LEU A 35 -13.04 0.99 -34.73
N PRO A 36 -13.34 2.13 -34.09
CA PRO A 36 -12.32 3.13 -33.76
C PRO A 36 -11.54 2.86 -32.47
N LEU A 37 -10.30 3.35 -32.45
CA LEU A 37 -9.57 3.63 -31.22
C LEU A 37 -10.23 4.83 -30.53
N SER A 38 -11.05 4.58 -29.51
CA SER A 38 -11.51 5.62 -28.59
C SER A 38 -10.34 6.07 -27.72
N GLU A 39 -9.84 7.29 -27.95
CA GLU A 39 -8.89 7.93 -27.05
C GLU A 39 -9.52 8.07 -25.65
N PRO A 40 -8.76 7.85 -24.55
CA PRO A 40 -9.30 8.03 -23.20
C PRO A 40 -9.51 9.53 -22.94
N GLU A 41 -10.77 9.98 -22.92
CA GLU A 41 -11.13 11.38 -22.71
C GLU A 41 -10.52 11.93 -21.40
N ALA A 42 -9.62 12.91 -21.54
CA ALA A 42 -8.92 13.53 -20.43
C ALA A 42 -9.81 14.56 -19.70
N SER A 43 -10.84 14.08 -18.99
CA SER A 43 -11.68 14.90 -18.10
C SER A 43 -10.92 15.31 -16.83
N GLY A 44 -9.93 16.19 -17.01
CA GLY A 44 -8.95 16.58 -16.00
C GLY A 44 -9.46 17.59 -14.97
N SER A 45 -10.28 17.16 -14.02
CA SER A 45 -10.72 17.98 -12.90
C SER A 45 -9.72 17.96 -11.72
N LEU A 46 -8.71 18.82 -11.79
CA LEU A 46 -7.91 19.37 -10.67
C LEU A 46 -7.19 18.39 -9.71
N ARG A 47 -5.85 18.54 -9.64
CA ARG A 47 -4.93 18.07 -8.57
C ARG A 47 -4.68 16.57 -8.40
N ASP A 48 -5.08 15.71 -9.34
CA ASP A 48 -4.83 14.27 -9.25
C ASP A 48 -3.33 13.91 -9.31
N VAL A 49 -2.71 13.66 -8.14
CA VAL A 49 -1.30 13.26 -8.01
C VAL A 49 -1.16 11.78 -8.31
N ILE A 50 -1.06 11.45 -9.61
CA ILE A 50 -0.85 10.08 -10.06
C ILE A 50 0.65 9.74 -9.95
N ILE A 51 0.98 8.85 -9.01
CA ILE A 51 2.24 8.10 -9.01
C ILE A 51 1.91 6.71 -9.55
N ASP A 52 2.10 6.55 -10.86
CA ASP A 52 1.96 5.25 -11.51
C ASP A 52 3.23 4.40 -11.28
N THR A 53 3.04 3.15 -10.88
CA THR A 53 4.08 2.15 -10.76
C THR A 53 3.66 0.92 -11.56
N ARG A 54 4.60 0.07 -11.96
CA ARG A 54 4.37 -1.06 -12.89
C ARG A 54 3.22 -2.03 -12.53
N THR A 55 2.65 -1.98 -11.33
CA THR A 55 1.47 -2.77 -10.93
C THR A 55 0.37 -2.00 -10.18
N PHE A 56 0.63 -0.80 -9.65
CA PHE A 56 -0.37 -0.02 -8.90
C PHE A 56 -0.15 1.48 -9.03
N GLY A 57 -1.24 2.25 -9.01
CA GLY A 57 -1.20 3.71 -8.92
C GLY A 57 -1.46 4.18 -7.49
N ILE A 58 -0.78 5.25 -7.06
CA ILE A 58 -1.16 6.03 -5.88
C ILE A 58 -1.86 7.31 -6.35
N ARG A 59 -2.93 7.71 -5.66
CA ARG A 59 -3.68 8.96 -5.84
C ARG A 59 -4.09 9.58 -4.51
N LEU A 60 -4.56 10.83 -4.56
CA LEU A 60 -5.28 11.47 -3.46
C LEU A 60 -6.70 10.91 -3.35
N ALA A 61 -7.25 10.93 -2.13
CA ALA A 61 -8.67 10.66 -1.85
C ALA A 61 -9.40 11.97 -1.51
N ASP A 62 -9.37 12.91 -2.45
CA ASP A 62 -9.97 14.25 -2.38
C ASP A 62 -11.33 14.36 -3.12
N THR A 63 -11.67 13.40 -3.97
CA THR A 63 -13.04 13.15 -4.43
C THR A 63 -13.89 12.45 -3.36
N GLU A 64 -15.22 12.55 -3.45
CA GLU A 64 -16.11 11.80 -2.55
C GLU A 64 -16.02 10.28 -2.78
N GLU A 65 -15.97 9.86 -4.05
CA GLU A 65 -15.76 8.45 -4.42
C GLU A 65 -14.46 7.89 -3.84
N GLY A 66 -13.35 8.64 -3.95
CA GLY A 66 -12.06 8.27 -3.37
C GLY A 66 -12.12 8.12 -1.85
N ARG A 67 -12.77 9.06 -1.15
CA ARG A 67 -13.00 8.96 0.30
C ARG A 67 -13.87 7.77 0.68
N ASN A 68 -14.93 7.49 -0.08
CA ASN A 68 -15.84 6.38 0.19
C ASN A 68 -15.14 5.03 -0.03
N SER A 69 -14.45 4.83 -1.15
CA SER A 69 -13.67 3.61 -1.44
C SER A 69 -12.56 3.37 -0.41
N ALA A 70 -11.84 4.42 -0.02
CA ALA A 70 -10.84 4.34 1.05
C ALA A 70 -11.48 4.00 2.41
N SER A 71 -12.63 4.59 2.75
CA SER A 71 -13.37 4.29 3.99
C SER A 71 -13.85 2.84 4.02
N LEU A 72 -14.34 2.31 2.89
CA LEU A 72 -14.77 0.91 2.77
C LEU A 72 -13.60 -0.06 3.02
N LEU A 73 -12.41 0.20 2.47
CA LEU A 73 -11.24 -0.64 2.75
C LEU A 73 -10.82 -0.60 4.22
N ILE A 74 -10.82 0.59 4.84
CA ILE A 74 -10.48 0.74 6.27
C ILE A 74 -11.44 -0.09 7.12
N ASN A 75 -12.75 0.07 6.95
CA ASN A 75 -13.74 -0.70 7.72
C ASN A 75 -13.62 -2.21 7.49
N LYS A 76 -13.44 -2.66 6.22
CA LYS A 76 -13.22 -4.07 5.87
C LYS A 76 -12.02 -4.66 6.62
N MET A 77 -10.88 -3.95 6.62
CA MET A 77 -9.64 -4.43 7.26
C MET A 77 -9.69 -4.33 8.79
N TYR A 78 -10.37 -3.34 9.35
CA TYR A 78 -10.42 -3.09 10.81
C TYR A 78 -11.42 -4.03 11.48
N ALA A 79 -12.58 -4.28 10.86
CA ALA A 79 -13.54 -5.29 11.30
C ALA A 79 -12.94 -6.71 11.30
N TRP A 80 -12.10 -7.06 10.31
CA TRP A 80 -11.37 -8.35 10.29
C TRP A 80 -10.38 -8.51 11.46
N ARG A 81 -10.07 -7.43 12.20
CA ARG A 81 -9.21 -7.45 13.40
C ARG A 81 -9.97 -7.23 14.71
N GLY A 82 -11.29 -7.07 14.66
CA GLY A 82 -12.14 -6.84 15.84
C GLY A 82 -12.13 -5.41 16.38
N TYR A 83 -11.67 -4.42 15.59
CA TYR A 83 -11.80 -3.01 15.95
C TYR A 83 -13.20 -2.48 15.62
N ALA A 84 -13.52 -1.30 16.16
CA ALA A 84 -14.75 -0.57 15.85
C ALA A 84 -14.96 -0.32 14.34
N SER A 85 -16.22 -0.14 13.95
CA SER A 85 -16.65 0.15 12.58
C SER A 85 -17.19 1.58 12.45
N ALA A 86 -17.58 1.97 11.22
CA ALA A 86 -17.97 3.32 10.82
C ALA A 86 -16.82 4.36 10.78
N HIS A 87 -15.58 3.92 10.56
CA HIS A 87 -14.47 4.84 10.25
C HIS A 87 -14.69 5.50 8.88
N ARG A 88 -15.01 6.81 8.86
CA ARG A 88 -15.11 7.61 7.63
C ARG A 88 -13.85 8.42 7.38
N ILE A 89 -13.58 8.74 6.12
CA ILE A 89 -12.67 9.82 5.72
C ILE A 89 -13.52 11.03 5.34
N GLU A 90 -13.17 12.18 5.91
CA GLU A 90 -13.88 13.44 5.74
C GLU A 90 -12.87 14.49 5.28
N ALA A 91 -13.32 15.48 4.52
CA ALA A 91 -12.45 16.56 4.06
C ALA A 91 -12.03 17.44 5.24
N HIS A 92 -10.73 17.68 5.39
CA HIS A 92 -10.18 18.48 6.49
C HIS A 92 -8.89 19.17 6.02
N PRO A 93 -8.72 20.49 6.22
CA PRO A 93 -7.64 21.27 5.59
C PRO A 93 -6.23 20.78 5.94
N ASN A 94 -6.03 20.30 7.18
CA ASN A 94 -4.74 19.77 7.64
C ASN A 94 -4.59 18.24 7.48
N ARG A 95 -5.42 17.56 6.69
CA ARG A 95 -5.33 16.10 6.48
C ARG A 95 -5.37 15.71 5.00
N ILE A 96 -4.41 14.90 4.58
CA ILE A 96 -4.28 14.37 3.24
C ILE A 96 -4.43 12.85 3.33
N THR A 97 -5.39 12.27 2.59
CA THR A 97 -5.50 10.81 2.46
C THR A 97 -5.02 10.37 1.09
N LEU A 98 -4.17 9.35 1.08
CA LEU A 98 -3.64 8.70 -0.11
C LEU A 98 -4.26 7.30 -0.23
N ALA A 99 -4.58 6.91 -1.45
CA ALA A 99 -5.07 5.58 -1.79
C ALA A 99 -4.15 4.93 -2.83
N ALA A 100 -3.78 3.67 -2.61
CA ALA A 100 -3.14 2.82 -3.61
C ALA A 100 -4.20 1.93 -4.26
N SER A 101 -4.21 1.88 -5.59
CA SER A 101 -5.17 1.08 -6.36
C SER A 101 -4.48 0.22 -7.42
N GLU A 102 -4.92 -1.04 -7.53
CA GLU A 102 -4.49 -2.01 -8.55
C GLU A 102 -5.72 -2.42 -9.36
N LYS A 103 -5.66 -2.28 -10.70
CA LYS A 103 -6.75 -2.64 -11.63
C LYS A 103 -8.11 -2.06 -11.21
N GLY A 104 -8.13 -0.77 -10.81
CA GLY A 104 -9.31 -0.05 -10.34
C GLY A 104 -9.72 -0.30 -8.88
N ASN A 105 -9.19 -1.34 -8.22
CA ASN A 105 -9.56 -1.67 -6.85
C ASN A 105 -8.61 -0.98 -5.86
N THR A 106 -9.13 -0.29 -4.83
CA THR A 106 -8.31 0.25 -3.73
C THR A 106 -7.75 -0.90 -2.89
N ILE A 107 -6.42 -1.05 -2.91
CA ILE A 107 -5.67 -2.10 -2.19
C ILE A 107 -5.02 -1.58 -0.91
N GLY A 108 -4.83 -0.26 -0.78
CA GLY A 108 -4.22 0.36 0.39
C GLY A 108 -4.65 1.80 0.60
N THR A 109 -4.59 2.26 1.85
CA THR A 109 -4.90 3.64 2.26
C THR A 109 -3.95 4.09 3.35
N VAL A 110 -3.68 5.40 3.42
CA VAL A 110 -2.98 6.04 4.53
C VAL A 110 -3.40 7.52 4.63
N THR A 111 -3.53 8.07 5.84
CA THR A 111 -3.84 9.48 6.08
C THR A 111 -2.68 10.17 6.80
N LEU A 112 -2.16 11.24 6.21
CA LEU A 112 -1.24 12.18 6.85
C LEU A 112 -2.06 13.31 7.50
N GLY A 113 -1.85 13.58 8.79
CA GLY A 113 -2.36 14.76 9.49
C GLY A 113 -1.22 15.69 9.86
N ILE A 114 -1.34 16.98 9.56
CA ILE A 114 -0.36 18.02 9.89
C ILE A 114 -0.81 18.73 11.17
N ASP A 115 0.11 18.91 12.12
CA ASP A 115 -0.20 19.59 13.39
C ASP A 115 -0.58 21.07 13.19
N SER A 116 -1.44 21.57 14.08
CA SER A 116 -2.11 22.87 13.93
C SER A 116 -2.70 23.33 15.29
N PRO A 117 -3.28 24.55 15.39
CA PRO A 117 -4.02 24.96 16.59
C PRO A 117 -5.23 24.06 16.94
N ALA A 118 -5.70 23.21 16.01
CA ALA A 118 -6.73 22.20 16.28
C ALA A 118 -6.15 20.87 16.81
N GLY A 119 -4.83 20.72 16.87
CA GLY A 119 -4.12 19.52 17.28
C GLY A 119 -4.14 18.38 16.25
N ILE A 120 -3.77 17.19 16.73
CA ILE A 120 -3.73 15.92 16.01
C ILE A 120 -4.50 14.83 16.78
N LEU A 121 -4.82 13.69 16.17
CA LEU A 121 -5.53 12.60 16.85
C LEU A 121 -4.74 12.05 18.05
N ALA A 122 -3.40 12.05 18.01
CA ALA A 122 -2.59 11.61 19.15
C ALA A 122 -2.83 12.42 20.45
N ASP A 123 -3.34 13.66 20.36
CA ASP A 123 -3.61 14.54 21.51
C ASP A 123 -4.81 14.11 22.38
N GLU A 124 -5.57 13.10 21.97
CA GLU A 124 -6.64 12.51 22.78
C GLU A 124 -6.08 11.59 23.89
N ILE A 125 -4.94 10.94 23.64
CA ILE A 125 -4.42 9.84 24.48
C ILE A 125 -2.99 10.11 24.98
N PHE A 126 -2.18 10.84 24.20
CA PHE A 126 -0.74 11.02 24.39
C PHE A 126 -0.29 12.49 24.39
N ARG A 127 -1.20 13.44 24.71
CA ARG A 127 -0.94 14.88 24.69
C ARG A 127 0.35 15.29 25.42
N ASP A 128 0.63 14.71 26.58
CA ASP A 128 1.86 14.92 27.35
C ASP A 128 3.15 14.57 26.58
N GLN A 129 3.08 13.55 25.72
CA GLN A 129 4.20 13.12 24.86
C GLN A 129 4.32 14.01 23.62
N VAL A 130 3.20 14.39 23.01
CA VAL A 130 3.15 15.27 21.82
C VAL A 130 3.59 16.70 22.18
N ASP A 131 3.07 17.24 23.29
CA ASP A 131 3.44 18.57 23.79
C ASP A 131 4.92 18.62 24.18
N GLY A 132 5.50 17.52 24.67
CA GLY A 132 6.95 17.41 24.87
C GLY A 132 7.78 17.60 23.59
N LEU A 133 7.28 17.16 22.43
CA LEU A 133 7.89 17.45 21.12
C LEU A 133 7.60 18.88 20.64
N ARG A 134 6.38 19.39 20.82
CA ARG A 134 6.04 20.79 20.47
C ARG A 134 6.92 21.77 21.23
N LEU A 135 7.14 21.53 22.53
CA LEU A 135 7.98 22.36 23.41
C LEU A 135 9.48 22.31 23.07
N SER A 136 9.96 21.24 22.42
CA SER A 136 11.32 21.20 21.87
C SER A 136 11.45 21.84 20.47
N GLY A 137 10.37 22.42 19.94
CA GLY A 137 10.33 23.08 18.64
C GLY A 137 10.01 22.15 17.47
N ALA A 138 9.58 20.91 17.71
CA ALA A 138 9.23 19.99 16.64
C ALA A 138 7.98 20.46 15.87
N ARG A 139 8.09 20.55 14.55
CA ARG A 139 6.91 20.51 13.66
C ARG A 139 6.47 19.05 13.55
N VAL A 140 5.28 18.75 14.04
CA VAL A 140 4.74 17.38 14.14
C VAL A 140 3.79 17.07 12.97
N CYS A 141 3.74 15.80 12.56
CA CYS A 141 2.63 15.23 11.80
C CYS A 141 2.29 13.82 12.32
N GLU A 142 1.07 13.36 12.07
CA GLU A 142 0.62 12.00 12.37
C GLU A 142 0.35 11.20 11.10
N ILE A 143 0.58 9.88 11.15
CA ILE A 143 0.20 8.95 10.08
C ILE A 143 -0.86 7.99 10.65
N THR A 144 -2.07 8.08 10.13
CA THR A 144 -3.26 7.40 10.65
C THR A 144 -4.03 6.68 9.54
N LYS A 145 -5.08 5.94 9.90
CA LYS A 145 -5.99 5.24 8.97
C LYS A 145 -5.27 4.35 7.95
N LEU A 146 -4.11 3.79 8.30
CA LEU A 146 -3.43 2.80 7.47
C LEU A 146 -4.31 1.54 7.39
N ALA A 147 -4.69 1.16 6.19
CA ALA A 147 -5.29 -0.15 5.88
C ALA A 147 -4.69 -0.69 4.58
N PHE A 148 -4.50 -2.01 4.49
CA PHE A 148 -3.91 -2.64 3.31
C PHE A 148 -4.47 -4.06 3.16
N ASP A 149 -5.00 -4.40 1.98
CA ASP A 149 -5.60 -5.71 1.75
C ASP A 149 -4.55 -6.82 1.72
N HIS A 150 -4.64 -7.77 2.65
CA HIS A 150 -3.66 -8.84 2.82
C HIS A 150 -3.63 -9.87 1.69
N THR A 151 -4.61 -9.86 0.79
CA THR A 151 -4.57 -10.65 -0.46
C THR A 151 -3.54 -10.10 -1.44
N VAL A 152 -3.33 -8.79 -1.47
CA VAL A 152 -2.37 -8.10 -2.36
C VAL A 152 -1.06 -7.87 -1.62
N ARG A 153 -0.16 -8.86 -1.63
CA ARG A 153 1.10 -8.84 -0.85
C ARG A 153 2.22 -7.96 -1.45
N SER A 154 1.90 -6.75 -1.89
CA SER A 154 2.87 -5.80 -2.43
C SER A 154 3.58 -5.00 -1.33
N LYS A 155 4.80 -5.41 -0.95
CA LYS A 155 5.70 -4.56 -0.15
C LYS A 155 5.99 -3.22 -0.84
N GLY A 156 6.05 -3.22 -2.18
CA GLY A 156 6.26 -2.02 -2.99
C GLY A 156 5.14 -0.99 -2.83
N ALA A 157 3.87 -1.42 -2.80
CA ALA A 157 2.73 -0.53 -2.60
C ALA A 157 2.68 0.06 -1.18
N LEU A 158 2.99 -0.75 -0.16
CA LEU A 158 3.11 -0.26 1.22
C LEU A 158 4.26 0.75 1.36
N ALA A 159 5.42 0.46 0.75
CA ALA A 159 6.58 1.34 0.76
C ALA A 159 6.33 2.64 -0.02
N ALA A 160 5.69 2.57 -1.18
CA ALA A 160 5.33 3.71 -1.99
C ALA A 160 4.33 4.63 -1.27
N LEU A 161 3.30 4.09 -0.59
CA LEU A 161 2.39 4.88 0.26
C LEU A 161 3.16 5.60 1.37
N PHE A 162 4.03 4.90 2.10
CA PHE A 162 4.85 5.53 3.15
C PHE A 162 5.84 6.55 2.60
N HIS A 163 6.43 6.31 1.42
CA HIS A 163 7.34 7.28 0.81
C HIS A 163 6.59 8.53 0.33
N THR A 164 5.41 8.39 -0.26
CA THR A 164 4.57 9.56 -0.61
C THR A 164 4.16 10.36 0.64
N VAL A 165 3.86 9.69 1.76
CA VAL A 165 3.61 10.39 3.05
C VAL A 165 4.86 11.11 3.56
N PHE A 166 6.04 10.51 3.48
CA PHE A 166 7.32 11.17 3.79
C PHE A 166 7.55 12.40 2.91
N ILE A 167 7.32 12.31 1.60
CA ILE A 167 7.49 13.43 0.66
C ILE A 167 6.59 14.60 1.05
N TYR A 168 5.30 14.36 1.31
CA TYR A 168 4.39 15.41 1.77
C TYR A 168 4.81 16.00 3.12
N SER A 169 5.14 15.18 4.12
CA SER A 169 5.48 15.68 5.45
C SER A 169 6.82 16.42 5.47
N TYR A 170 7.88 15.85 4.89
CA TYR A 170 9.24 16.39 4.95
C TYR A 170 9.56 17.45 3.90
N HIS A 171 9.14 17.26 2.64
CA HIS A 171 9.47 18.20 1.55
C HIS A 171 8.44 19.31 1.36
N ILE A 172 7.15 19.04 1.58
CA ILE A 172 6.09 20.04 1.37
C ILE A 172 5.77 20.77 2.70
N HIS A 173 5.34 20.04 3.73
CA HIS A 173 4.95 20.63 5.03
C HIS A 173 6.12 20.89 5.99
N ARG A 174 7.34 20.44 5.64
CA ARG A 174 8.58 20.61 6.42
C ARG A 174 8.51 20.09 7.85
N CYS A 175 7.66 19.10 8.12
CA CYS A 175 7.56 18.41 9.39
C CYS A 175 8.92 17.80 9.78
N THR A 176 9.19 17.78 11.09
CA THR A 176 10.41 17.26 11.70
C THR A 176 10.23 15.87 12.27
N HIS A 177 9.02 15.58 12.77
CA HIS A 177 8.69 14.33 13.45
C HIS A 177 7.37 13.77 12.89
N ALA A 178 7.37 12.48 12.56
CA ALA A 178 6.15 11.74 12.23
C ALA A 178 5.77 10.78 13.37
N LEU A 179 4.49 10.83 13.76
CA LEU A 179 3.91 10.05 14.84
C LEU A 179 2.93 8.99 14.33
N ILE A 180 2.87 7.85 15.02
CA ILE A 180 1.90 6.77 14.75
C ILE A 180 1.38 6.14 16.04
N GLU A 181 0.06 5.96 16.12
CA GLU A 181 -0.59 5.13 17.14
C GLU A 181 -0.62 3.68 16.66
N VAL A 182 0.04 2.78 17.39
CA VAL A 182 0.26 1.40 16.95
C VAL A 182 -0.13 0.39 18.02
N ASN A 183 -1.09 -0.48 17.68
CA ASN A 183 -1.45 -1.62 18.52
C ASN A 183 -0.21 -2.51 18.82
N PRO A 184 0.00 -2.99 20.06
CA PRO A 184 1.15 -3.80 20.45
C PRO A 184 1.53 -4.95 19.51
N ARG A 185 0.55 -5.58 18.84
CA ARG A 185 0.75 -6.65 17.84
C ARG A 185 1.60 -6.21 16.64
N HIS A 186 1.55 -4.92 16.28
CA HIS A 186 2.21 -4.36 15.10
C HIS A 186 3.45 -3.51 15.41
N ARG A 187 3.67 -3.12 16.69
CA ARG A 187 4.81 -2.27 17.13
C ARG A 187 6.15 -2.69 16.51
N ARG A 188 6.50 -3.98 16.61
CA ARG A 188 7.80 -4.50 16.13
C ARG A 188 8.05 -4.24 14.64
N PHE A 189 7.00 -4.21 13.79
CA PHE A 189 7.17 -3.91 12.36
C PHE A 189 7.74 -2.51 12.16
N TYR A 190 7.13 -1.49 12.78
CA TYR A 190 7.56 -0.10 12.64
C TYR A 190 8.92 0.17 13.29
N GLU A 191 9.19 -0.45 14.45
CA GLU A 191 10.51 -0.36 15.11
C GLU A 191 11.62 -0.95 14.22
N HIS A 192 11.44 -2.16 13.67
CA HIS A 192 12.52 -2.87 12.99
C HIS A 192 12.64 -2.54 11.49
N MET A 193 11.52 -2.43 10.78
CA MET A 193 11.52 -2.23 9.32
C MET A 193 11.69 -0.76 8.92
N MET A 194 11.27 0.17 9.79
CA MET A 194 11.23 1.61 9.51
C MET A 194 12.00 2.47 10.54
N GLY A 195 12.35 1.96 11.71
CA GLY A 195 13.16 2.67 12.71
C GLY A 195 12.39 3.58 13.67
N PHE A 196 11.06 3.46 13.76
CA PHE A 196 10.26 4.21 14.73
C PHE A 196 10.64 3.86 16.18
N ARG A 197 10.65 4.86 17.06
CA ARG A 197 10.96 4.75 18.50
C ARG A 197 9.66 4.89 19.31
N ARG A 198 9.53 4.17 20.43
CA ARG A 198 8.41 4.39 21.36
C ARG A 198 8.53 5.75 22.05
N LEU A 199 7.41 6.45 22.19
CA LEU A 199 7.29 7.70 22.95
C LEU A 199 6.28 7.47 24.08
N GLY A 200 6.80 7.00 25.22
CA GLY A 200 6.00 6.58 26.38
C GLY A 200 5.51 5.12 26.34
N ASP A 201 4.72 4.79 27.36
CA ASP A 201 4.14 3.46 27.57
C ASP A 201 2.82 3.24 26.80
N VAL A 202 2.33 2.00 26.84
CA VAL A 202 1.05 1.61 26.24
C VAL A 202 -0.13 2.26 26.96
N ARG A 203 -1.12 2.74 26.20
CA ARG A 203 -2.38 3.31 26.71
C ARG A 203 -3.56 2.74 25.92
N GLU A 204 -4.75 2.73 26.52
CA GLU A 204 -5.98 2.33 25.83
C GLU A 204 -6.45 3.41 24.86
N ASN A 205 -6.91 2.99 23.68
CA ASN A 205 -7.35 3.89 22.60
C ASN A 205 -8.87 3.75 22.40
N PRO A 206 -9.69 4.70 22.87
CA PRO A 206 -11.16 4.57 22.83
C PRO A 206 -11.72 4.53 21.40
N ARG A 207 -11.02 5.12 20.43
CA ARG A 207 -11.45 5.18 19.01
C ARG A 207 -11.42 3.83 18.29
N VAL A 208 -10.62 2.88 18.78
CA VAL A 208 -10.51 1.50 18.24
C VAL A 208 -10.75 0.42 19.30
N GLN A 209 -11.01 0.82 20.55
CA GLN A 209 -11.27 -0.04 21.72
C GLN A 209 -10.16 -1.08 21.94
N ALA A 210 -8.90 -0.64 21.85
CA ALA A 210 -7.73 -1.50 22.00
C ALA A 210 -6.49 -0.72 22.47
N PRO A 211 -5.49 -1.39 23.09
CA PRO A 211 -4.24 -0.75 23.49
C PRO A 211 -3.43 -0.29 22.29
N ALA A 212 -2.73 0.84 22.45
CA ALA A 212 -1.81 1.43 21.50
C ALA A 212 -0.53 1.94 22.20
N TYR A 213 0.59 1.91 21.48
CA TYR A 213 1.76 2.74 21.77
C TYR A 213 1.76 3.95 20.84
N LEU A 214 2.18 5.12 21.32
CA LEU A 214 2.66 6.17 20.44
C LEU A 214 4.11 5.84 20.02
N LEU A 215 4.38 5.83 18.72
CA LEU A 215 5.73 5.77 18.18
C LEU A 215 6.04 7.05 17.40
N ALA A 216 7.30 7.47 17.41
CA ALA A 216 7.82 8.65 16.72
C ALA A 216 9.02 8.29 15.83
N ILE A 217 9.25 9.07 14.77
CA ILE A 217 10.50 9.07 14.02
C ILE A 217 10.85 10.49 13.56
N GLU A 218 12.14 10.83 13.64
CA GLU A 218 12.68 12.05 13.06
C GLU A 218 12.76 11.90 11.53
N LEU A 219 12.11 12.82 10.80
CA LEU A 219 12.05 12.76 9.35
C LEU A 219 13.42 13.02 8.69
N ALA A 220 14.34 13.68 9.39
CA ALA A 220 15.74 13.76 8.96
C ALA A 220 16.45 12.39 8.96
N GLU A 221 16.27 11.59 10.02
CA GLU A 221 16.80 10.20 10.05
C GLU A 221 16.14 9.32 8.97
N MET A 222 14.87 9.56 8.68
CA MET A 222 14.17 8.89 7.59
C MET A 222 14.78 9.28 6.24
N ALA A 223 15.06 10.57 6.01
CA ALA A 223 15.63 11.09 4.77
C ALA A 223 17.02 10.50 4.45
N GLU A 224 17.90 10.37 5.44
CA GLU A 224 19.22 9.75 5.24
C GLU A 224 19.09 8.27 4.84
N ARG A 225 18.23 7.50 5.52
CA ARG A 225 17.97 6.08 5.18
C ARG A 225 17.35 5.91 3.79
N ILE A 226 16.53 6.86 3.35
CA ILE A 226 15.97 6.89 1.99
C ILE A 226 17.07 7.18 0.96
N ARG A 227 17.96 8.14 1.24
CA ARG A 227 19.10 8.45 0.34
C ARG A 227 20.07 7.27 0.20
N GLU A 228 20.30 6.52 1.28
CA GLU A 228 21.14 5.32 1.30
C GLU A 228 20.51 4.11 0.57
N LEU A 229 19.20 3.89 0.75
CA LEU A 229 18.54 2.61 0.41
C LEU A 229 17.43 2.72 -0.65
N GLY A 230 16.97 3.90 -1.03
CA GLY A 230 15.89 4.10 -2.00
C GLY A 230 16.21 3.48 -3.38
N GLY A 231 15.26 2.74 -3.95
CA GLY A 231 15.45 2.03 -5.22
C GLY A 231 16.54 0.96 -5.18
N THR A 232 16.71 0.26 -4.05
CA THR A 232 17.70 -0.84 -3.91
C THR A 232 17.11 -2.24 -3.78
N ALA A 233 15.78 -2.41 -3.63
CA ALA A 233 15.15 -3.70 -3.34
C ALA A 233 15.53 -4.83 -4.32
N GLU A 234 15.60 -4.54 -5.62
CA GLU A 234 15.93 -5.52 -6.67
C GLU A 234 17.45 -5.81 -6.79
N ARG A 235 18.32 -5.09 -6.07
CA ARG A 235 19.78 -5.26 -6.16
C ARG A 235 20.24 -6.52 -5.39
N PRO A 236 21.25 -7.26 -5.89
CA PRO A 236 21.88 -8.34 -5.14
C PRO A 236 22.36 -7.87 -3.76
N GLY A 237 22.05 -8.63 -2.70
CA GLY A 237 22.40 -8.28 -1.33
C GLY A 237 21.54 -7.18 -0.67
N SER A 238 20.41 -6.77 -1.27
CA SER A 238 19.55 -5.72 -0.71
C SER A 238 19.02 -6.07 0.70
N GLN A 239 18.86 -5.05 1.54
CA GLN A 239 18.35 -5.22 2.91
C GLN A 239 16.81 -5.40 2.97
N ALA A 240 16.16 -5.68 1.83
CA ALA A 240 14.71 -5.73 1.63
C ALA A 240 13.96 -6.75 2.52
N GLN A 241 14.67 -7.72 3.11
CA GLN A 241 14.11 -8.64 4.10
C GLN A 241 13.96 -8.03 5.50
N ARG A 242 14.80 -7.03 5.85
CA ARG A 242 14.95 -6.45 7.19
C ARG A 242 14.53 -4.99 7.29
N SER A 243 14.37 -4.30 6.17
CA SER A 243 13.92 -2.90 6.11
C SER A 243 12.91 -2.68 4.98
N LEU A 244 12.06 -1.66 5.14
CA LEU A 244 11.14 -1.21 4.09
C LEU A 244 11.81 -0.20 3.13
N TYR A 245 12.83 0.55 3.58
CA TYR A 245 13.53 1.57 2.79
C TYR A 245 14.05 1.10 1.41
N PRO A 246 14.54 -0.14 1.23
CA PRO A 246 14.89 -0.65 -0.10
C PRO A 246 13.79 -0.58 -1.17
N TYR A 247 12.52 -0.60 -0.75
CA TYR A 247 11.33 -0.52 -1.62
C TYR A 247 10.79 0.91 -1.78
N PHE A 248 11.38 1.91 -1.12
CA PHE A 248 11.05 3.31 -1.38
C PHE A 248 11.57 3.69 -2.78
N PHE A 249 10.93 4.68 -3.43
CA PHE A 249 11.43 5.29 -4.66
C PHE A 249 12.93 5.66 -4.56
N SER A 250 13.66 5.60 -5.67
CA SER A 250 15.02 6.13 -5.75
C SER A 250 15.04 7.66 -5.70
N GLN A 251 16.18 8.27 -5.34
CA GLN A 251 16.31 9.73 -5.28
C GLN A 251 15.80 10.44 -6.55
N ARG A 252 16.13 9.92 -7.75
CA ARG A 252 15.65 10.49 -9.02
C ARG A 252 14.13 10.48 -9.17
N GLU A 253 13.46 9.44 -8.65
CA GLU A 253 12.00 9.33 -8.66
C GLU A 253 11.38 10.23 -7.58
N GLU A 254 11.98 10.30 -6.39
CA GLU A 254 11.61 11.21 -5.31
C GLU A 254 11.68 12.68 -5.77
N ASP A 255 12.81 13.12 -6.34
CA ASP A 255 13.02 14.47 -6.88
C ASP A 255 11.95 14.80 -7.94
N GLY A 256 11.63 13.84 -8.81
CA GLY A 256 10.61 13.95 -9.85
C GLY A 256 9.15 13.90 -9.34
N ILE A 257 8.92 13.43 -8.11
CA ILE A 257 7.64 13.55 -7.41
C ILE A 257 7.57 14.90 -6.69
N VAL A 258 8.62 15.26 -5.94
CA VAL A 258 8.75 16.55 -5.22
C VAL A 258 8.55 17.73 -6.17
N HIS A 259 9.22 17.75 -7.32
CA HIS A 259 9.06 18.82 -8.31
C HIS A 259 7.61 18.91 -8.85
N ARG A 260 6.94 17.79 -9.10
CA ARG A 260 5.55 17.79 -9.56
C ARG A 260 4.60 18.32 -8.48
N LEU A 261 4.78 17.91 -7.22
CA LEU A 261 3.99 18.39 -6.09
C LEU A 261 4.16 19.90 -5.86
N LEU A 262 5.40 20.40 -5.89
CA LEU A 262 5.71 21.83 -5.75
C LEU A 262 5.19 22.67 -6.92
N ALA A 263 5.01 22.08 -8.12
CA ALA A 263 4.36 22.74 -9.26
C ALA A 263 2.82 22.73 -9.20
N MET A 264 2.21 22.11 -8.17
CA MET A 264 0.76 21.95 -7.99
C MET A 264 0.23 22.62 -6.70
N SER A 265 1.11 23.20 -5.88
CA SER A 265 0.79 23.84 -4.58
C SER A 265 0.70 25.36 -4.66
#